data_AF-A0AAD5VDE1-F1
#
_entry.id   AF-A0AAD5VDE1-F1
#
_cell.length_a   1.000
_cell.length_b   1.000
_cell.length_c   1.000
_cell.angle_alpha   90.00
_cell.angle_beta   90.00
_cell.angle_gamma   90.00
#
_symmetry.space_group_name_H-M   'P 1'
#
loop_
_entity.id
_entity.type
_entity.pdbx_description
1 polymer ?
#
loop_
_entity_poly.entity_id
_entity_poly.type
_entity_poly.pdbx_seq_one_letter_code
_entity_poly.pdbx_strand_id
1 'polypeptide(L)'
;MQSKLRLIPVHPGTCQKRPPLRHHWTIPPGSPGSFSPPLPNGWSSQRHPGKGTQYFYNQLSAFKAVTMADLYDEQVQELFGRCITHFLDVSTQSSTSREIELCLTPAEDESGKIGYYFVDHEARTLFWLDVESGAFFPGDSAVHEWYWMHVEKYSAHLTPIPPTDIELLIDKIKAGKIQPSSTLPFDAKKCGDIVQELEEILGSDRGGTVLTTCFVAAHERALRGNRSRWSTLSNGPFVSRVCVVRAGILGLLGRHQVILWDFVSVLLGNHLPRVWILRIPRGSKKSGGICILLIVCYYG
;
A
#
# COMPACT_ATOMS: atom_id res chain seq x y z
N MET A 1 38.75 -1.35 1.04
CA MET A 1 37.74 -1.52 -0.04
C MET A 1 36.41 -0.98 0.48
N GLN A 2 35.93 0.15 -0.03
CA GLN A 2 34.59 0.64 0.33
C GLN A 2 33.56 -0.26 -0.35
N SER A 3 32.73 -0.95 0.43
CA SER A 3 31.63 -1.73 -0.13
C SER A 3 30.62 -0.78 -0.77
N LYS A 4 30.35 -0.95 -2.07
CA LYS A 4 29.40 -0.14 -2.83
C LYS A 4 28.00 -0.31 -2.21
N LEU A 5 27.44 0.79 -1.71
CA LEU A 5 26.06 0.83 -1.22
C LEU A 5 25.10 0.43 -2.35
N ARG A 6 24.17 -0.48 -2.07
CA ARG A 6 23.18 -0.96 -3.05
C ARG A 6 21.79 -0.55 -2.61
N LEU A 7 21.24 0.43 -3.31
CA LEU A 7 19.90 0.97 -3.05
C LEU A 7 18.91 0.39 -4.05
N ILE A 8 17.74 -0.04 -3.57
CA ILE A 8 16.67 -0.59 -4.40
C ILE A 8 15.39 0.23 -4.18
N PRO A 9 14.74 0.72 -5.24
CA PRO A 9 13.38 1.25 -5.15
C PRO A 9 12.42 0.18 -4.59
N VAL A 10 11.75 0.47 -3.48
CA VAL A 10 10.74 -0.44 -2.92
C VAL A 10 9.36 0.18 -2.83
N HIS A 11 8.36 -0.68 -2.93
CA HIS A 11 6.97 -0.34 -2.74
C HIS A 11 6.64 -0.27 -1.23
N PRO A 12 5.86 0.70 -0.72
CA PRO A 12 5.60 0.82 0.73
C PRO A 12 4.95 -0.41 1.37
N GLY A 13 4.13 -1.12 0.59
CA GLY A 13 3.52 -2.39 0.95
C GLY A 13 4.50 -3.56 1.16
N THR A 14 5.72 -3.52 0.63
CA THR A 14 6.72 -4.59 0.84
C THR A 14 7.45 -4.44 2.16
N CYS A 15 7.43 -3.26 2.79
CA CYS A 15 8.09 -3.01 4.09
C CYS A 15 7.38 -3.70 5.29
N GLN A 16 6.66 -4.81 5.10
CA GLN A 16 5.81 -5.42 6.12
C GLN A 16 6.26 -6.78 6.64
N LYS A 17 7.10 -7.55 5.93
CA LYS A 17 7.56 -8.82 6.47
C LYS A 17 8.83 -8.59 7.27
N ARG A 18 8.66 -8.25 8.54
CA ARG A 18 9.75 -8.43 9.51
C ARG A 18 10.11 -9.92 9.48
N PRO A 19 11.34 -10.34 9.15
CA PRO A 19 11.84 -11.56 9.76
C PRO A 19 11.75 -11.35 11.28
N PRO A 20 11.22 -12.31 12.05
CA PRO A 20 11.20 -12.19 13.50
C PRO A 20 12.63 -12.27 14.01
N LEU A 21 13.33 -11.14 14.04
CA LEU A 21 14.57 -10.99 14.78
C LEU A 21 14.18 -10.92 16.25
N ARG A 22 13.99 -12.09 16.86
CA ARG A 22 13.95 -12.23 18.31
C ARG A 22 15.39 -12.10 18.78
N HIS A 23 15.84 -10.87 19.00
CA HIS A 23 17.00 -10.67 19.88
C HIS A 23 16.55 -11.10 21.27
N HIS A 24 16.96 -12.30 21.66
CA HIS A 24 16.72 -12.79 22.99
C HIS A 24 17.71 -12.08 23.92
N TRP A 25 17.27 -10.95 24.46
CA TRP A 25 18.00 -10.30 25.55
C TRP A 25 17.77 -11.12 26.81
N THR A 26 18.81 -11.77 27.30
CA THR A 26 18.79 -12.40 28.62
C THR A 26 18.99 -11.28 29.64
N ILE A 27 17.89 -10.83 30.27
CA ILE A 27 17.96 -9.82 31.33
C ILE A 27 18.46 -10.51 32.60
N PRO A 28 19.61 -10.13 33.17
CA PRO A 28 20.04 -10.67 34.45
C PRO A 28 19.04 -10.27 35.55
N PRO A 29 18.64 -11.20 36.43
CA PRO A 29 17.73 -10.89 37.53
C PRO A 29 18.30 -9.75 38.38
N GLY A 30 17.47 -8.75 38.68
CA GLY A 30 17.84 -7.63 39.56
C GLY A 30 18.46 -6.41 38.89
N SER A 31 18.47 -6.32 37.54
CA SER A 31 18.99 -5.13 36.85
C SER A 31 17.88 -4.07 36.70
N PRO A 32 17.95 -2.91 37.38
CA PRO A 32 16.86 -1.94 37.44
C PRO A 32 16.80 -0.97 36.24
N GLY A 33 17.30 -1.37 35.07
CA GLY A 33 17.43 -0.50 33.90
C GLY A 33 16.86 -1.12 32.63
N SER A 34 16.23 -0.29 31.79
CA SER A 34 15.99 -0.62 30.39
C SER A 34 17.34 -0.58 29.65
N PHE A 35 17.94 -1.74 29.37
CA PHE A 35 19.20 -1.85 28.61
C PHE A 35 18.98 -1.79 27.10
N SER A 36 18.18 -0.84 26.63
CA SER A 36 18.14 -0.60 25.18
C SER A 36 19.45 0.10 24.79
N PRO A 37 20.20 -0.42 23.81
CA PRO A 37 21.37 0.31 23.31
C PRO A 37 20.94 1.70 22.84
N PRO A 38 21.83 2.71 22.93
CA PRO A 38 21.49 4.05 22.48
C PRO A 38 21.17 4.03 20.99
N LEU A 39 20.14 4.77 20.60
CA LEU A 39 19.84 5.00 19.18
C LEU A 39 20.92 5.90 18.57
N PRO A 40 21.16 5.81 17.24
CA PRO A 40 22.06 6.74 16.58
C PRO A 40 21.58 8.18 16.76
N ASN A 41 22.52 9.13 16.70
CA ASN A 41 22.21 10.53 16.95
C ASN A 41 21.06 11.06 16.06
N GLY A 42 20.14 11.82 16.64
CA GLY A 42 18.96 12.38 15.97
C GLY A 42 17.78 11.40 15.78
N TRP A 43 17.97 10.11 16.00
CA TRP A 43 16.87 9.14 15.92
C TRP A 43 16.05 9.11 17.20
N SER A 44 14.74 8.95 17.03
CA SER A 44 13.76 8.76 18.08
C SER A 44 12.90 7.52 17.79
N SER A 45 12.47 6.83 18.85
CA SER A 45 11.52 5.72 18.74
C SER A 45 10.10 6.25 18.83
N GLN A 46 9.26 5.85 17.89
CA GLN A 46 7.86 6.23 17.77
C GLN A 46 6.97 4.99 17.82
N ARG A 47 5.73 5.15 18.27
CA ARG A 47 4.72 4.07 18.26
C ARG A 47 3.53 4.48 17.43
N HIS A 48 3.13 3.61 16.50
CA HIS A 48 1.92 3.78 15.72
C HIS A 48 0.69 3.84 16.67
N PRO A 49 -0.19 4.85 16.54
CA PRO A 49 -1.21 5.18 17.53
C PRO A 49 -2.40 4.20 17.62
N GLY A 50 -2.36 3.06 16.93
CA GLY A 50 -3.44 2.06 16.96
C GLY A 50 -2.90 0.65 17.05
N LYS A 51 -1.90 0.33 16.23
CA LYS A 51 -1.24 -0.98 16.23
C LYS A 51 -0.16 -1.13 17.33
N GLY A 52 0.27 -0.03 17.94
CA GLY A 52 1.36 0.00 18.92
C GLY A 52 2.73 -0.38 18.36
N THR A 53 2.82 -0.61 17.05
CA THR A 53 4.04 -1.05 16.38
C THR A 53 5.07 0.06 16.42
N GLN A 54 6.29 -0.31 16.81
CA GLN A 54 7.41 0.61 16.90
C GLN A 54 8.04 0.86 15.53
N TYR A 55 8.39 2.11 15.28
CA TYR A 55 9.22 2.56 14.18
C TYR A 55 10.18 3.65 14.68
N PHE A 56 11.12 4.06 13.85
CA PHE A 56 12.11 5.07 14.18
C PHE A 56 12.00 6.25 13.23
N TYR A 57 12.25 7.44 13.76
CA TYR A 57 12.12 8.72 13.07
C TYR A 57 13.35 9.60 13.35
N ASN A 58 13.86 10.27 12.33
CA ASN A 58 14.95 11.24 12.42
C ASN A 58 14.63 12.49 11.60
N GLN A 59 14.72 13.66 12.24
CA GLN A 59 14.60 14.95 11.57
C GLN A 59 16.00 15.43 11.14
N LEU A 60 16.30 15.32 9.86
CA LEU A 60 17.55 15.83 9.30
C LEU A 60 17.35 17.26 8.79
N SER A 61 18.46 17.91 8.41
CA SER A 61 18.46 19.30 7.93
C SER A 61 17.74 19.48 6.59
N ALA A 62 17.84 18.48 5.70
CA ALA A 62 17.28 18.52 4.35
C ALA A 62 15.94 17.79 4.20
N PHE A 63 15.73 16.69 4.94
CA PHE A 63 14.54 15.85 4.85
C PHE A 63 14.30 15.10 6.18
N LYS A 64 13.17 14.41 6.29
CA LYS A 64 12.86 13.49 7.40
C LYS A 64 13.24 12.06 7.02
N ALA A 65 13.59 11.21 7.98
CA ALA A 65 13.88 9.80 7.71
C ALA A 65 13.09 8.89 8.64
N VAL A 66 12.48 7.83 8.09
CA VAL A 66 11.72 6.84 8.86
C VAL A 66 12.10 5.41 8.51
N THR A 67 11.96 4.53 9.49
CA THR A 67 12.14 3.09 9.30
C THR A 67 11.41 2.25 10.32
N MET A 68 10.99 1.05 9.92
CA MET A 68 10.52 0.01 10.85
C MET A 68 11.61 -1.01 11.22
N ALA A 69 12.78 -0.92 10.59
CA ALA A 69 13.94 -1.75 10.89
C ALA A 69 14.40 -1.50 12.32
N ASP A 70 14.92 -2.53 12.96
CA ASP A 70 15.42 -2.40 14.32
C ASP A 70 16.73 -1.60 14.33
N LEU A 71 16.66 -0.33 14.74
CA LEU A 71 17.86 0.50 14.88
C LEU A 71 18.66 0.17 16.14
N TYR A 72 18.27 -0.81 16.94
CA TYR A 72 19.15 -1.36 17.98
C TYR A 72 20.19 -2.35 17.41
N ASP A 73 20.02 -2.81 16.16
CA ASP A 73 21.01 -3.61 15.44
C ASP A 73 22.07 -2.69 14.81
N GLU A 74 23.32 -2.83 15.26
CA GLU A 74 24.46 -2.04 14.79
C GLU A 74 24.70 -2.16 13.27
N GLN A 75 24.44 -3.33 12.67
CA GLN A 75 24.58 -3.51 11.22
C GLN A 75 23.54 -2.70 10.47
N VAL A 76 22.31 -2.62 11.00
CA VAL A 76 21.24 -1.78 10.44
C VAL A 76 21.62 -0.31 10.59
N GLN A 77 22.15 0.11 11.75
CA GLN A 77 22.61 1.47 11.97
C GLN A 77 23.69 1.89 10.96
N GLU A 78 24.74 1.08 10.78
CA GLU A 78 25.84 1.37 9.85
C GLU A 78 25.34 1.45 8.40
N LEU A 79 24.47 0.51 8.02
CA LEU A 79 23.90 0.45 6.68
C LEU A 79 23.03 1.68 6.39
N PHE A 80 22.19 2.08 7.35
CA PHE A 80 21.28 3.22 7.21
C PHE A 80 22.02 4.55 7.30
N GLY A 81 23.05 4.64 8.14
CA GLY A 81 23.93 5.80 8.24
C GLY A 81 24.59 6.11 6.90
N ARG A 82 25.18 5.11 6.24
CA ARG A 82 25.75 5.27 4.88
C ARG A 82 24.71 5.72 3.85
N CYS A 83 23.49 5.19 3.93
CA CYS A 83 22.39 5.58 3.04
C CYS A 83 21.96 7.03 3.23
N ILE A 84 21.83 7.47 4.48
CA ILE A 84 21.44 8.83 4.82
C ILE A 84 22.52 9.81 4.39
N THR A 85 23.79 9.52 4.67
CA THR A 85 24.91 10.35 4.20
C THR A 85 24.88 10.49 2.68
N HIS A 86 24.70 9.39 1.96
CA HIS A 86 24.60 9.42 0.50
C HIS A 86 23.47 10.34 0.01
N PHE A 87 22.26 10.23 0.55
CA PHE A 87 21.14 11.08 0.13
C PHE A 87 21.27 12.53 0.61
N LEU A 88 21.93 12.78 1.74
CA LEU A 88 22.26 14.14 2.17
C LEU A 88 23.19 14.80 1.15
N ASP A 89 24.25 14.12 0.72
CA ASP A 89 25.21 14.63 -0.27
C ASP A 89 24.51 14.97 -1.59
N VAL A 90 23.61 14.09 -2.07
CA VAL A 90 22.80 14.36 -3.28
C VAL A 90 21.85 15.54 -3.04
N SER A 91 21.18 15.60 -1.89
CA SER A 91 20.20 16.64 -1.57
C SER A 91 20.81 18.03 -1.42
N THR A 92 22.09 18.16 -1.02
CA THR A 92 22.75 19.49 -0.96
C THR A 92 22.89 20.16 -2.32
N GLN A 93 22.74 19.39 -3.41
CA GLN A 93 22.80 19.88 -4.79
C GLN A 93 21.43 20.31 -5.32
N SER A 94 20.34 20.00 -4.60
CA SER A 94 18.96 20.33 -4.96
C SER A 94 18.27 21.14 -3.87
N SER A 95 17.48 22.15 -4.23
CA SER A 95 16.63 22.88 -3.27
C SER A 95 15.46 21.98 -2.83
N THR A 96 15.73 21.09 -1.89
CA THR A 96 14.75 20.09 -1.43
C THR A 96 13.87 20.72 -0.34
N SER A 97 12.54 20.56 -0.44
CA SER A 97 11.59 21.04 0.58
C SER A 97 11.73 20.24 1.89
N ARG A 98 11.52 20.89 3.04
CA ARG A 98 11.55 20.24 4.37
C ARG A 98 10.42 19.22 4.58
N GLU A 99 9.46 19.17 3.65
CA GLU A 99 8.33 18.23 3.68
C GLU A 99 8.60 16.93 2.89
N ILE A 100 9.86 16.68 2.52
CA ILE A 100 10.28 15.38 1.99
C ILE A 100 10.66 14.42 3.13
N GLU A 101 10.18 13.18 3.03
CA GLU A 101 10.53 12.09 3.93
C GLU A 101 11.12 10.89 3.17
N LEU A 102 12.27 10.40 3.63
CA LEU A 102 12.94 9.19 3.16
C LEU A 102 12.51 8.00 4.02
N CYS A 103 11.89 6.99 3.42
CA CYS A 103 11.65 5.72 4.08
C CYS A 103 12.72 4.71 3.70
N LEU A 104 13.28 4.03 4.70
CA LEU A 104 14.28 2.98 4.54
C LEU A 104 13.77 1.64 5.07
N THR A 105 14.09 0.56 4.37
CA THR A 105 13.84 -0.82 4.81
C THR A 105 15.01 -1.72 4.41
N PRO A 106 15.42 -2.70 5.21
CA PRO A 106 16.30 -3.76 4.75
C PRO A 106 15.62 -4.52 3.59
N ALA A 107 16.37 -4.90 2.56
CA ALA A 107 15.86 -5.80 1.53
C ALA A 107 15.77 -7.23 2.08
N GLU A 108 14.65 -7.92 1.85
CA GLU A 108 14.38 -9.26 2.42
C GLU A 108 15.38 -10.32 1.91
N ASP A 109 15.83 -10.22 0.67
CA ASP A 109 16.49 -11.32 -0.04
C ASP A 109 18.01 -11.15 -0.22
N GLU A 110 18.59 -9.99 0.12
CA GLU A 110 19.98 -9.68 -0.24
C GLU A 110 20.69 -8.87 0.85
N SER A 111 21.65 -9.52 1.52
CA SER A 111 22.46 -8.88 2.55
C SER A 111 23.17 -7.63 1.99
N GLY A 112 23.07 -6.52 2.73
CA GLY A 112 23.68 -5.25 2.36
C GLY A 112 22.93 -4.42 1.32
N LYS A 113 21.70 -4.80 0.92
CA LYS A 113 20.83 -3.94 0.12
C LYS A 113 19.77 -3.25 0.97
N ILE A 114 19.47 -1.99 0.62
CA ILE A 114 18.48 -1.16 1.30
C ILE A 114 17.39 -0.82 0.31
N GLY A 115 16.16 -1.16 0.67
CA GLY A 115 14.97 -0.65 0.03
C GLY A 115 14.71 0.79 0.45
N TYR A 116 14.38 1.66 -0.49
CA TYR A 116 13.99 3.03 -0.17
C TYR A 116 12.86 3.54 -1.07
N TYR A 117 12.21 4.60 -0.58
CA TYR A 117 11.36 5.51 -1.35
C TYR A 117 11.31 6.86 -0.65
N PHE A 118 10.98 7.90 -1.39
CA PHE A 118 10.71 9.23 -0.86
C PHE A 118 9.22 9.53 -0.85
N VAL A 119 8.81 10.40 0.06
CA VAL A 119 7.47 10.91 0.23
C VAL A 119 7.52 12.42 0.15
N ASP A 120 6.69 13.00 -0.70
CA ASP A 120 6.42 14.43 -0.70
C ASP A 120 5.08 14.65 0.02
N HIS A 121 5.11 15.19 1.23
CA HIS A 121 3.90 15.46 2.01
C HIS A 121 3.09 16.64 1.47
N GLU A 122 3.71 17.58 0.75
CA GLU A 122 3.04 18.72 0.13
C GLU A 122 2.26 18.24 -1.10
N ALA A 123 2.92 17.51 -2.01
CA ALA A 123 2.27 16.92 -3.17
C ALA A 123 1.41 15.69 -2.85
N ARG A 124 1.56 15.12 -1.64
CA ARG A 124 0.93 13.86 -1.21
C ARG A 124 1.24 12.71 -2.17
N THR A 125 2.50 12.56 -2.53
CA THR A 125 2.95 11.54 -3.49
C THR A 125 4.19 10.83 -2.97
N LEU A 126 4.49 9.69 -3.60
CA LEU A 126 5.74 8.99 -3.41
C LEU A 126 6.55 9.04 -4.70
N PHE A 127 7.87 9.03 -4.56
CA PHE A 127 8.79 8.99 -5.69
C PHE A 127 10.10 8.28 -5.31
N TRP A 128 10.94 8.07 -6.31
CA TRP A 128 12.29 7.55 -6.15
C TRP A 128 13.27 8.49 -6.84
N LEU A 129 14.49 8.52 -6.34
CA LEU A 129 15.58 9.20 -7.02
C LEU A 129 16.27 8.18 -7.92
N ASP A 130 16.73 8.61 -9.09
CA ASP A 130 17.73 7.80 -9.77
C ASP A 130 19.08 8.07 -9.12
N VAL A 131 19.63 7.00 -8.54
CA VAL A 131 20.89 7.04 -7.79
C VAL A 131 22.08 7.32 -8.72
N GLU A 132 21.96 7.04 -10.02
CA GLU A 132 23.03 7.26 -10.99
C GLU A 132 23.04 8.70 -11.54
N SER A 133 21.87 9.27 -11.81
CA SER A 133 21.76 10.64 -12.36
C SER A 133 21.50 11.72 -11.30
N GLY A 134 21.11 11.35 -10.08
CA GLY A 134 20.63 12.28 -9.06
C GLY A 134 19.33 12.99 -9.45
N ALA A 135 18.75 12.65 -10.61
CA ALA A 135 17.55 13.28 -11.10
C ALA A 135 16.32 12.76 -10.35
N PHE A 136 15.39 13.67 -10.08
CA PHE A 136 14.05 13.31 -9.66
C PHE A 136 13.38 12.61 -10.82
N PHE A 137 12.99 11.36 -10.60
CA PHE A 137 11.99 10.73 -11.44
C PHE A 137 10.66 10.84 -10.68
N PRO A 138 9.85 11.88 -10.93
CA PRO A 138 8.42 11.70 -10.83
C PRO A 138 8.11 10.71 -11.94
N GLY A 139 8.28 9.42 -11.69
CA GLY A 139 7.79 8.46 -12.65
C GLY A 139 6.30 8.75 -12.87
N ASP A 140 5.73 8.24 -13.94
CA ASP A 140 4.27 8.07 -14.04
C ASP A 140 3.68 7.31 -12.81
N SER A 141 4.56 6.83 -11.93
CA SER A 141 4.44 6.25 -10.60
C SER A 141 4.43 7.23 -9.40
N ALA A 142 4.10 8.52 -9.55
CA ALA A 142 3.75 9.36 -8.39
C ALA A 142 2.46 8.82 -7.75
N VAL A 143 2.59 7.76 -6.95
CA VAL A 143 1.44 6.97 -6.54
C VAL A 143 0.83 7.60 -5.31
N HIS A 144 -0.08 8.54 -5.55
CA HIS A 144 -0.92 9.14 -4.51
C HIS A 144 -1.70 8.07 -3.72
N GLU A 145 -1.97 6.88 -4.30
CA GLU A 145 -2.55 5.76 -3.55
C GLU A 145 -1.64 5.22 -2.45
N TRP A 146 -0.32 5.24 -2.67
CA TRP A 146 0.66 4.71 -1.72
C TRP A 146 1.02 5.71 -0.64
N TYR A 147 0.77 7.00 -0.88
CA TYR A 147 0.93 8.07 0.11
C TYR A 147 0.15 7.76 1.39
N TRP A 148 -1.13 7.44 1.26
CA TRP A 148 -1.98 7.16 2.41
C TRP A 148 -1.59 5.87 3.15
N MET A 149 -0.97 4.90 2.46
CA MET A 149 -0.38 3.74 3.12
C MET A 149 0.82 4.12 3.98
N HIS A 150 1.67 5.01 3.49
CA HIS A 150 2.79 5.54 4.25
C HIS A 150 2.30 6.36 5.46
N VAL A 151 1.36 7.29 5.27
CA VAL A 151 0.81 8.12 6.36
C VAL A 151 0.12 7.26 7.43
N GLU A 152 -0.66 6.25 7.05
CA GLU A 152 -1.25 5.31 8.03
C GLU A 152 -0.14 4.65 8.86
N LYS A 153 0.94 4.23 8.19
CA LYS A 153 2.02 3.46 8.79
C LYS A 153 2.91 4.26 9.73
N TYR A 154 3.20 5.52 9.39
CA TYR A 154 4.15 6.39 10.10
C TYR A 154 3.49 7.63 10.70
N SER A 155 2.23 7.55 11.14
CA SER A 155 1.44 8.75 11.49
C SER A 155 1.91 9.53 12.71
N ALA A 156 2.69 8.94 13.63
CA ALA A 156 2.92 9.53 14.96
C ALA A 156 3.87 10.71 15.00
N HIS A 157 4.69 10.87 13.98
CA HIS A 157 5.63 11.97 13.85
C HIS A 157 5.12 13.05 12.89
N LEU A 158 3.99 12.79 12.20
CA LEU A 158 3.42 13.69 11.22
C LEU A 158 2.60 14.78 11.90
N THR A 159 2.50 15.92 11.22
CA THR A 159 1.59 16.97 11.61
C THR A 159 0.14 16.46 11.54
N PRO A 160 -0.75 16.95 12.42
CA PRO A 160 -2.16 16.63 12.34
C PRO A 160 -2.74 17.01 10.97
N ILE A 161 -3.68 16.20 10.48
CA ILE A 161 -4.33 16.46 9.20
C ILE A 161 -5.21 17.72 9.33
N PRO A 162 -5.14 18.66 8.36
CA PRO A 162 -6.02 19.82 8.34
C PRO A 162 -7.50 19.45 8.38
N PRO A 163 -8.36 20.20 9.11
CA PRO A 163 -9.80 19.97 9.13
C PRO A 163 -10.45 19.90 7.73
N THR A 164 -9.95 20.70 6.79
CA THR A 164 -10.43 20.72 5.40
C THR A 164 -10.28 19.37 4.68
N ASP A 165 -9.26 18.59 4.99
CA ASP A 165 -9.10 17.24 4.42
C ASP A 165 -10.08 16.24 5.04
N ILE A 166 -10.41 16.42 6.32
CA ILE A 166 -11.38 15.59 7.02
C ILE A 166 -12.78 15.85 6.45
N GLU A 167 -13.15 17.11 6.25
CA GLU A 167 -14.39 17.53 5.58
C GLU A 167 -14.49 16.93 4.18
N LEU A 168 -13.42 17.02 3.38
CA LEU A 168 -13.38 16.42 2.05
C LEU A 168 -13.56 14.90 2.07
N LEU A 169 -13.02 14.20 3.08
CA LEU A 169 -13.22 12.76 3.25
C LEU A 169 -14.67 12.43 3.60
N ILE A 170 -15.30 13.21 4.48
CA ILE A 170 -16.72 13.07 4.82
C ILE A 170 -17.58 13.21 3.57
N ASP A 171 -17.34 14.25 2.76
CA ASP A 171 -18.10 14.50 1.53
C ASP A 171 -17.94 13.36 0.52
N LYS A 172 -16.73 12.82 0.35
CA LYS A 172 -16.48 11.65 -0.51
C LYS A 172 -17.30 10.43 -0.06
N ILE A 173 -17.33 10.15 1.24
CA ILE A 173 -18.06 8.98 1.79
C ILE A 173 -19.57 9.19 1.66
N LYS A 174 -20.09 10.39 1.97
CA LYS A 174 -21.51 10.74 1.82
C LYS A 174 -21.96 10.64 0.36
N ALA A 175 -21.19 11.19 -0.57
CA ALA A 175 -21.49 11.10 -2.01
C ALA A 175 -21.50 9.64 -2.49
N GLY A 176 -20.55 8.83 -2.03
CA GLY A 176 -20.51 7.40 -2.34
C GLY A 176 -21.67 6.61 -1.74
N LYS A 177 -22.24 7.01 -0.59
CA LYS A 177 -23.40 6.31 0.00
C LYS A 177 -24.68 6.45 -0.84
N ILE A 178 -24.84 7.56 -1.55
CA ILE A 178 -26.05 7.89 -2.31
C ILE A 178 -26.12 7.12 -3.63
N GLN A 179 -24.98 6.75 -4.21
CA GLN A 179 -24.94 6.11 -5.52
C GLN A 179 -25.11 4.58 -5.43
N PRO A 180 -26.11 3.98 -6.10
CA PRO A 180 -26.27 2.52 -6.15
C PRO A 180 -25.07 1.80 -6.80
N SER A 181 -24.33 2.50 -7.66
CA SER A 181 -23.12 2.03 -8.34
C SER A 181 -21.83 2.32 -7.56
N SER A 182 -21.95 2.68 -6.28
CA SER A 182 -20.83 3.09 -5.47
C SER A 182 -19.78 1.99 -5.32
N THR A 183 -18.53 2.35 -5.57
CA THR A 183 -17.37 1.46 -5.40
C THR A 183 -16.75 1.61 -4.01
N LEU A 184 -17.50 2.07 -3.02
CA LEU A 184 -17.01 2.13 -1.65
C LEU A 184 -16.72 0.71 -1.14
N PRO A 185 -15.60 0.48 -0.44
CA PRO A 185 -15.28 -0.84 0.14
C PRO A 185 -16.06 -1.13 1.43
N PHE A 186 -17.05 -0.29 1.76
CA PHE A 186 -17.79 -0.32 3.01
C PHE A 186 -19.29 -0.42 2.73
N ASP A 187 -20.02 -1.13 3.59
CA ASP A 187 -21.48 -1.10 3.55
C ASP A 187 -22.02 0.26 4.03
N ALA A 188 -23.32 0.50 3.79
CA ALA A 188 -23.96 1.78 4.11
C ALA A 188 -23.98 2.10 5.61
N LYS A 189 -23.99 1.07 6.47
CA LYS A 189 -23.94 1.22 7.93
C LYS A 189 -22.55 1.70 8.34
N LYS A 190 -21.50 1.00 7.90
CA LYS A 190 -20.11 1.35 8.19
C LYS A 190 -19.75 2.73 7.66
N CYS A 191 -20.26 3.14 6.51
CA CYS A 191 -20.11 4.51 6.01
C CYS A 191 -20.72 5.55 6.97
N GLY A 192 -21.88 5.24 7.57
CA GLY A 192 -22.51 6.08 8.58
C GLY A 192 -21.65 6.21 9.84
N ASP A 193 -21.15 5.09 10.35
CA ASP A 193 -20.28 5.06 11.54
C ASP A 193 -19.00 5.89 11.31
N ILE A 194 -18.36 5.77 10.13
CA ILE A 194 -17.15 6.52 9.79
C ILE A 194 -17.43 8.02 9.70
N VAL A 195 -18.52 8.41 9.03
CA VAL A 195 -18.90 9.83 8.91
C VAL A 195 -19.16 10.44 10.27
N GLN A 196 -19.89 9.75 11.14
CA GLN A 196 -20.16 10.21 12.49
C GLN A 196 -18.86 10.42 13.28
N GLU A 197 -17.93 9.46 13.24
CA GLU A 197 -16.65 9.56 13.94
C GLU A 197 -15.81 10.74 13.41
N LEU A 198 -15.79 10.98 12.10
CA LEU A 198 -15.09 12.14 11.51
C LEU A 198 -15.74 13.48 11.87
N GLU A 199 -17.07 13.55 11.93
CA GLU A 199 -17.80 14.75 12.36
C GLU A 199 -17.56 15.06 13.84
N GLU A 200 -17.52 14.04 14.70
CA GLU A 200 -17.15 14.18 16.11
C GLU A 200 -15.71 14.67 16.30
N ILE A 201 -14.78 14.20 15.46
CA ILE A 201 -13.39 14.66 15.44
C ILE A 201 -13.31 16.15 15.03
N LEU A 202 -14.08 16.57 14.02
CA LEU A 202 -14.13 17.98 13.57
C LEU A 202 -14.75 18.91 14.62
N GLY A 203 -15.80 18.46 15.31
CA GLY A 203 -16.47 19.23 16.35
C GLY A 203 -15.73 19.27 17.69
N SER A 204 -14.63 18.55 17.82
CA SER A 204 -13.82 18.46 19.03
C SER A 204 -12.46 19.09 18.82
N ASP A 205 -11.85 19.61 19.90
CA ASP A 205 -10.42 19.99 19.92
C ASP A 205 -9.48 18.79 19.60
N ARG A 206 -10.02 17.57 19.49
CA ARG A 206 -9.34 16.35 19.05
C ARG A 206 -9.00 16.31 17.56
N GLY A 207 -9.49 17.25 16.75
CA GLY A 207 -9.14 17.37 15.32
C GLY A 207 -7.64 17.35 15.04
N GLY A 208 -6.83 17.79 16.01
CA GLY A 208 -5.37 17.86 15.92
C GLY A 208 -4.59 16.63 16.45
N THR A 209 -5.20 15.46 16.66
CA THR A 209 -4.45 14.32 17.23
C THR A 209 -3.77 13.44 16.18
N VAL A 210 -2.66 12.82 16.57
CA VAL A 210 -1.95 11.78 15.80
C VAL A 210 -2.87 10.59 15.45
N LEU A 211 -3.85 10.27 16.32
CA LEU A 211 -4.86 9.24 16.08
C LEU A 211 -5.71 9.59 14.86
N THR A 212 -6.15 10.85 14.76
CA THR A 212 -6.90 11.38 13.61
C THR A 212 -6.13 11.18 12.32
N THR A 213 -4.84 11.52 12.29
CA THR A 213 -3.99 11.34 11.10
C THR A 213 -3.98 9.90 10.62
N CYS A 214 -3.77 8.95 11.53
CA CYS A 214 -3.80 7.52 11.21
C CYS A 214 -5.17 7.08 10.69
N PHE A 215 -6.25 7.52 11.34
CA PHE A 215 -7.62 7.13 11.03
C PHE A 215 -8.03 7.60 9.63
N VAL A 216 -7.81 8.89 9.32
CA VAL A 216 -8.09 9.48 8.01
C VAL A 216 -7.28 8.79 6.92
N ALA A 217 -5.99 8.55 7.16
CA ALA A 217 -5.12 7.88 6.20
C ALA A 217 -5.58 6.44 5.88
N ALA A 218 -6.01 5.69 6.88
CA ALA A 218 -6.55 4.34 6.69
C ALA A 218 -7.80 4.35 5.78
N HIS A 219 -8.67 5.34 5.94
CA HIS A 219 -9.88 5.47 5.13
C HIS A 219 -9.60 5.98 3.72
N GLU A 220 -8.75 6.99 3.55
CA GLU A 220 -8.29 7.42 2.21
C GLU A 220 -7.64 6.27 1.43
N ARG A 221 -6.80 5.46 2.09
CA ARG A 221 -6.23 4.25 1.48
C ARG A 221 -7.31 3.27 1.05
N ALA A 222 -8.29 2.99 1.91
CA ALA A 222 -9.37 2.06 1.59
C ALA A 222 -10.21 2.53 0.39
N LEU A 223 -10.56 3.82 0.34
CA LEU A 223 -11.31 4.41 -0.77
C LEU A 223 -10.59 4.30 -2.12
N ARG A 224 -9.26 4.38 -2.11
CA ARG A 224 -8.43 4.37 -3.32
C ARG A 224 -8.04 2.96 -3.77
N GLY A 225 -7.73 2.06 -2.83
CA GLY A 225 -7.36 0.68 -3.15
C GLY A 225 -8.46 -0.10 -3.89
N ASN A 226 -9.73 0.36 -3.81
CA ASN A 226 -10.80 -0.22 -4.60
C ASN A 226 -10.80 0.28 -6.06
N ARG A 227 -10.29 1.48 -6.37
CA ARG A 227 -10.24 2.02 -7.74
C ARG A 227 -9.17 1.34 -8.59
N SER A 228 -7.97 1.10 -8.05
CA SER A 228 -6.86 0.48 -8.78
C SER A 228 -7.12 -1.00 -9.15
N ARG A 229 -7.99 -1.68 -8.39
CA ARG A 229 -8.45 -3.03 -8.74
C ARG A 229 -9.31 -3.07 -10.01
N TRP A 230 -9.96 -1.96 -10.38
CA TRP A 230 -10.79 -1.86 -11.58
C TRP A 230 -10.11 -1.13 -12.74
N SER A 231 -9.22 -0.16 -12.50
CA SER A 231 -8.47 0.48 -13.59
C SER A 231 -7.49 -0.48 -14.28
N THR A 232 -6.92 -1.44 -13.52
CA THR A 232 -6.12 -2.54 -14.08
C THR A 232 -6.97 -3.53 -14.92
N LEU A 233 -8.30 -3.50 -14.78
CA LEU A 233 -9.23 -4.27 -15.62
C LEU A 233 -9.73 -3.49 -16.85
N SER A 234 -9.55 -2.17 -16.90
CA SER A 234 -10.11 -1.34 -17.98
C SER A 234 -9.10 -0.68 -18.91
N ASN A 235 -7.83 -0.48 -18.51
CA ASN A 235 -6.87 0.31 -19.29
C ASN A 235 -5.50 -0.38 -19.51
N GLY A 236 -5.50 -1.55 -20.14
CA GLY A 236 -4.31 -2.11 -20.78
C GLY A 236 -4.50 -2.17 -22.31
N PRO A 237 -3.56 -1.66 -23.13
CA PRO A 237 -3.58 -1.96 -24.56
C PRO A 237 -3.19 -3.44 -24.71
N PHE A 238 -4.08 -4.23 -25.33
CA PHE A 238 -3.91 -5.66 -25.61
C PHE A 238 -3.81 -6.60 -24.40
N VAL A 239 -4.96 -6.99 -23.80
CA VAL A 239 -5.11 -8.37 -23.29
C VAL A 239 -6.58 -8.82 -23.43
N SER A 240 -6.73 -10.05 -23.94
CA SER A 240 -7.93 -10.87 -24.04
C SER A 240 -8.83 -10.79 -22.80
N ARG A 241 -10.14 -10.57 -23.00
CA ARG A 241 -11.13 -10.63 -21.91
C ARG A 241 -11.32 -12.08 -21.44
N VAL A 242 -10.80 -12.42 -20.27
CA VAL A 242 -11.10 -13.71 -19.62
C VAL A 242 -12.25 -13.51 -18.64
N CYS A 243 -13.46 -13.94 -19.03
CA CYS A 243 -14.60 -14.04 -18.11
C CYS A 243 -14.64 -15.44 -17.48
N VAL A 244 -14.41 -15.53 -16.17
CA VAL A 244 -14.66 -16.78 -15.42
C VAL A 244 -16.10 -16.76 -14.91
N VAL A 245 -17.01 -17.38 -15.66
CA VAL A 245 -18.40 -17.58 -15.20
C VAL A 245 -18.45 -18.85 -14.35
N ARG A 246 -18.70 -18.69 -13.04
CA ARG A 246 -18.88 -19.82 -12.12
C ARG A 246 -20.35 -20.23 -12.15
N ALA A 247 -20.72 -21.12 -13.07
CA ALA A 247 -22.07 -21.67 -13.12
C ALA A 247 -22.30 -22.61 -11.92
N GLY A 248 -23.11 -22.17 -10.97
CA GLY A 248 -23.63 -23.00 -9.88
C GLY A 248 -24.64 -24.00 -10.42
N ILE A 249 -24.30 -25.28 -10.31
CA ILE A 249 -25.12 -26.49 -10.34
C ILE A 249 -26.59 -26.29 -10.79
N LEU A 250 -26.86 -26.60 -12.06
CA LEU A 250 -28.16 -27.08 -12.52
C LEU A 250 -27.94 -28.49 -13.06
N GLY A 251 -28.29 -29.49 -12.23
CA GLY A 251 -28.49 -30.85 -12.70
C GLY A 251 -29.76 -30.87 -13.55
N LEU A 252 -29.60 -31.04 -14.86
CA LEU A 252 -30.54 -31.62 -15.84
C LEU A 252 -30.00 -31.32 -17.25
N LEU A 253 -28.92 -32.02 -17.62
CA LEU A 253 -28.39 -31.97 -18.99
C LEU A 253 -29.13 -32.99 -19.85
N GLY A 254 -30.12 -32.51 -20.60
CA GLY A 254 -30.75 -33.25 -21.68
C GLY A 254 -31.06 -32.45 -22.94
N ARG A 255 -31.31 -31.12 -22.85
CA ARG A 255 -31.82 -30.35 -24.01
C ARG A 255 -31.37 -28.89 -24.15
N HIS A 256 -30.36 -28.40 -23.41
CA HIS A 256 -30.03 -26.96 -23.40
C HIS A 256 -28.61 -26.60 -23.85
N GLN A 257 -28.09 -27.22 -24.92
CA GLN A 257 -26.94 -26.62 -25.63
C GLN A 257 -27.34 -25.41 -26.48
N VAL A 258 -28.59 -25.34 -26.92
CA VAL A 258 -29.07 -24.25 -27.80
C VAL A 258 -29.22 -22.93 -27.05
N ILE A 259 -29.73 -22.95 -25.80
CA ILE A 259 -29.96 -21.71 -25.03
C ILE A 259 -28.67 -20.98 -24.66
N LEU A 260 -27.57 -21.72 -24.42
CA LEU A 260 -26.29 -21.08 -24.11
C LEU A 260 -25.71 -20.34 -25.34
N TRP A 261 -25.97 -20.86 -26.54
CA TRP A 261 -25.55 -20.23 -27.80
C TRP A 261 -26.36 -18.97 -28.11
N ASP A 262 -27.68 -19.00 -27.90
CA ASP A 262 -28.56 -17.85 -28.12
C ASP A 262 -28.27 -16.72 -27.13
N PHE A 263 -28.02 -17.05 -25.85
CA PHE A 263 -27.71 -16.04 -24.83
C PHE A 263 -26.38 -15.32 -25.08
N VAL A 264 -25.37 -16.06 -25.59
CA VAL A 264 -24.07 -15.50 -25.96
C VAL A 264 -24.16 -14.69 -27.26
N SER A 265 -25.00 -15.09 -28.22
CA SER A 265 -25.20 -14.37 -29.48
C SER A 265 -25.96 -13.05 -29.31
N VAL A 266 -26.97 -13.01 -28.44
CA VAL A 266 -27.73 -11.80 -28.11
C VAL A 266 -26.88 -10.75 -27.38
N LEU A 267 -25.92 -11.18 -26.57
CA LEU A 267 -25.04 -10.27 -25.82
C LEU A 267 -23.90 -9.66 -26.64
N LEU A 268 -23.54 -10.25 -27.80
CA LEU A 268 -22.26 -9.95 -28.47
C LEU A 268 -22.38 -9.39 -29.90
N GLY A 269 -23.58 -9.35 -30.49
CA GLY A 269 -23.76 -8.87 -31.86
C GLY A 269 -23.10 -9.79 -32.92
N ASN A 270 -23.44 -9.61 -34.19
CA ASN A 270 -23.19 -10.56 -35.30
C ASN A 270 -21.70 -10.83 -35.69
N HIS A 271 -20.72 -10.57 -34.83
CA HIS A 271 -19.34 -10.99 -35.05
C HIS A 271 -19.08 -12.31 -34.32
N LEU A 272 -18.77 -13.37 -35.07
CA LEU A 272 -18.54 -14.72 -34.54
C LEU A 272 -17.15 -14.83 -33.89
N PRO A 273 -17.02 -14.92 -32.54
CA PRO A 273 -15.73 -15.21 -31.93
C PRO A 273 -15.41 -16.71 -32.02
N ARG A 274 -14.12 -17.04 -32.08
CA ARG A 274 -13.66 -18.43 -31.88
C ARG A 274 -13.65 -18.73 -30.38
N VAL A 275 -14.55 -19.63 -29.96
CA VAL A 275 -14.66 -20.07 -28.57
C VAL A 275 -13.87 -21.36 -28.37
N TRP A 276 -12.94 -21.35 -27.41
CA TRP A 276 -12.23 -22.55 -26.98
C TRP A 276 -12.77 -22.98 -25.61
N ILE A 277 -13.16 -24.25 -25.52
CA ILE A 277 -13.65 -24.86 -24.29
C ILE A 277 -12.55 -25.75 -23.74
N LEU A 278 -11.88 -25.31 -22.67
CA LEU A 278 -10.86 -26.11 -22.00
C LEU A 278 -11.49 -26.85 -20.81
N ARG A 279 -11.50 -28.18 -20.88
CA ARG A 279 -11.99 -29.05 -19.80
C ARG A 279 -10.83 -29.38 -18.87
N ILE A 280 -10.83 -28.82 -17.67
CA ILE A 280 -9.76 -29.06 -16.69
C ILE A 280 -10.15 -30.27 -15.83
N PRO A 281 -9.38 -31.37 -15.84
CA PRO A 281 -9.65 -32.50 -14.97
C PRO A 281 -9.25 -32.15 -13.53
N ARG A 282 -10.16 -32.33 -12.58
CA ARG A 282 -9.85 -32.21 -11.15
C ARG A 282 -9.33 -33.53 -10.59
N GLY A 283 -8.19 -33.46 -9.91
CA GLY A 283 -7.77 -34.49 -8.96
C GLY A 283 -8.82 -34.64 -7.84
N SER A 284 -9.16 -35.90 -7.54
CA SER A 284 -10.16 -36.39 -6.58
C SER A 284 -10.10 -35.66 -5.21
N LYS A 285 -11.16 -35.41 -4.43
CA LYS A 285 -12.31 -36.24 -4.03
C LYS A 285 -13.49 -35.35 -3.59
N LYS A 286 -14.71 -35.84 -3.87
CA LYS A 286 -16.00 -35.49 -3.24
C LYS A 286 -16.58 -34.07 -3.47
N SER A 287 -16.96 -33.78 -4.72
CA SER A 287 -18.23 -33.13 -5.10
C SER A 287 -18.28 -32.97 -6.62
N GLY A 288 -19.32 -33.53 -7.25
CA GLY A 288 -19.42 -33.69 -8.71
C GLY A 288 -19.79 -32.40 -9.45
N GLY A 289 -18.88 -31.44 -9.51
CA GLY A 289 -18.99 -30.25 -10.37
C GLY A 289 -17.95 -30.27 -11.48
N ILE A 290 -18.39 -30.19 -12.75
CA ILE A 290 -17.51 -29.92 -13.89
C ILE A 290 -17.26 -28.41 -13.92
N CYS A 291 -16.00 -27.98 -13.82
CA CYS A 291 -15.62 -26.61 -14.13
C CYS A 291 -15.25 -26.54 -15.61
N ILE A 292 -15.99 -25.73 -16.36
CA ILE A 292 -15.69 -25.41 -17.75
C ILE A 292 -15.08 -24.02 -17.78
N LEU A 293 -13.86 -23.91 -18.32
CA LEU A 293 -13.26 -22.61 -18.60
C LEU A 293 -13.54 -22.27 -20.06
N LEU A 294 -14.35 -21.24 -20.29
CA LEU A 294 -14.63 -20.68 -21.61
C LEU A 294 -13.67 -19.53 -21.86
N ILE A 295 -12.84 -19.66 -22.89
CA ILE A 295 -11.95 -18.59 -23.35
C ILE A 295 -12.49 -18.10 -24.68
N VAL A 296 -12.92 -16.84 -24.71
CA VAL A 296 -13.45 -16.17 -25.90
C VAL A 296 -12.42 -15.17 -26.37
N CYS A 297 -11.82 -15.41 -27.53
CA CYS A 297 -10.85 -14.52 -28.13
C CYS A 297 -11.51 -13.71 -29.26
N TYR A 298 -11.30 -12.41 -29.25
CA TYR A 298 -11.68 -11.51 -30.35
C TYR A 298 -10.43 -11.15 -31.15
N TYR A 299 -10.55 -11.18 -32.48
CA TYR A 299 -9.60 -10.53 -33.36
C TYR A 299 -10.26 -9.24 -33.83
N GLY A 300 -9.72 -8.11 -33.39
CA GLY A 300 -9.99 -6.78 -33.94
C GLY A 300 -8.78 -6.36 -34.75
#